data_AF-A0A445BG94-F1
#
_entry.id   AF-A0A445BG94-F1
#
_cell.length_a   1.000
_cell.length_b   1.000
_cell.length_c   1.000
_cell.angle_alpha   90.00
_cell.angle_beta   90.00
_cell.angle_gamma   90.00
#
_symmetry.space_group_name_H-M   'P 1'
#
loop_
_entity.id
_entity.type
_entity.pdbx_description
1 polymer ?
#
loop_
_entity_poly.entity_id
_entity_poly.type
_entity_poly.pdbx_seq_one_letter_code
_entity_poly.pdbx_strand_id
1 'polypeptide(L)'
;MKKKKKKKKKKKKKKKKKMEIKGVEIVESAVKKEKSLTNLLRGMAVEDSSSPYGIRLVIEDYPYAVDGLEIWFAILDNDLKKDLELQNWWKETVEVGHGDLKDKPWWTKMQIVKELVESCTTIIWTASALHAAINFGQYPYGGLIHRPTLSRRLLPEQGTAEYEKMVKSHQKAYLRTITPKLETLIDLTTIEILSKHASDDVYLGERNNPHWTFDSRALQAFQRFRNKLSEIEEKLTEEQRWETE
;
A
#
# COMPACT_ATOMS: atom_id res chain seq x y z
N MET A 1 -22.98 -9.27 36.84
CA MET A 1 -21.81 -9.75 36.05
C MET A 1 -22.09 -10.14 34.58
N LYS A 2 -23.17 -10.87 34.25
CA LYS A 2 -23.45 -11.38 32.88
C LYS A 2 -23.62 -10.29 31.78
N LYS A 3 -24.22 -9.14 32.09
CA LYS A 3 -24.39 -8.00 31.13
C LYS A 3 -23.05 -7.33 30.73
N LYS A 4 -22.09 -7.19 31.66
CA LYS A 4 -20.73 -6.66 31.37
C LYS A 4 -19.94 -7.61 30.46
N LYS A 5 -20.04 -8.94 30.66
CA LYS A 5 -19.42 -9.95 29.79
C LYS A 5 -20.00 -9.95 28.37
N LYS A 6 -21.33 -9.80 28.22
CA LYS A 6 -21.98 -9.66 26.89
C LYS A 6 -21.56 -8.39 26.14
N LYS A 7 -21.43 -7.24 26.82
CA LYS A 7 -20.93 -5.99 26.21
C LYS A 7 -19.46 -6.11 25.75
N LYS A 8 -18.59 -6.74 26.54
CA LYS A 8 -17.19 -7.01 26.15
C LYS A 8 -17.10 -7.92 24.91
N LYS A 9 -17.90 -8.99 24.84
CA LYS A 9 -17.94 -9.88 23.65
C LYS A 9 -18.42 -9.16 22.38
N LYS A 10 -19.44 -8.29 22.47
CA LYS A 10 -19.91 -7.48 21.32
C LYS A 10 -18.85 -6.47 20.83
N LYS A 11 -18.12 -5.80 21.74
CA LYS A 11 -17.02 -4.90 21.38
C LYS A 11 -15.87 -5.65 20.68
N LYS A 12 -15.49 -6.84 21.16
CA LYS A 12 -14.48 -7.69 20.51
C LYS A 12 -14.89 -8.12 19.09
N LYS A 13 -16.15 -8.56 18.90
CA LYS A 13 -16.66 -8.91 17.55
C LYS A 13 -16.68 -7.73 16.59
N LYS A 14 -17.05 -6.52 17.04
CA LYS A 14 -17.02 -5.31 16.19
C LYS A 14 -15.59 -4.90 15.83
N LYS A 15 -14.63 -4.98 16.77
CA LYS A 15 -13.21 -4.74 16.47
C LYS A 15 -12.67 -5.76 15.45
N LYS A 16 -12.99 -7.05 15.62
CA LYS A 16 -12.60 -8.10 14.67
C LYS A 16 -13.14 -7.84 13.26
N LYS A 17 -14.45 -7.55 13.14
CA LYS A 17 -15.09 -7.23 11.86
C LYS A 17 -14.53 -5.96 11.19
N LYS A 18 -14.11 -4.95 11.97
CA LYS A 18 -13.50 -3.72 11.45
C LYS A 18 -12.06 -3.93 10.95
N MET A 19 -11.33 -4.89 11.53
CA MET A 19 -9.99 -5.28 11.07
C MET A 19 -10.05 -6.18 9.82
N GLU A 20 -11.03 -7.07 9.74
CA GLU A 20 -11.26 -7.99 8.60
C GLU A 20 -11.55 -7.26 7.28
N ILE A 21 -12.32 -6.17 7.31
CA ILE A 21 -12.73 -5.43 6.11
C ILE A 21 -11.56 -4.65 5.49
N LYS A 22 -10.60 -4.17 6.29
CA LYS A 22 -9.47 -3.36 5.80
C LYS A 22 -8.37 -4.17 5.11
N GLY A 23 -8.21 -5.45 5.47
CA GLY A 23 -7.13 -6.28 4.92
C GLY A 23 -7.37 -6.76 3.49
N VAL A 24 -8.63 -6.91 3.08
CA VAL A 24 -9.00 -7.49 1.78
C VAL A 24 -8.99 -6.44 0.65
N GLU A 25 -9.43 -5.21 0.93
CA GLU A 25 -9.56 -4.15 -0.09
C GLU A 25 -8.22 -3.55 -0.54
N ILE A 26 -7.18 -3.60 0.29
CA ILE A 26 -5.87 -2.99 -0.01
C ILE A 26 -5.10 -3.81 -1.05
N VAL A 27 -5.26 -5.14 -1.04
CA VAL A 27 -4.47 -6.08 -1.87
C VAL A 27 -4.95 -6.11 -3.33
N GLU A 28 -6.25 -5.91 -3.58
CA GLU A 28 -6.83 -6.06 -4.93
C GLU A 28 -6.51 -4.90 -5.89
N SER A 29 -6.06 -3.75 -5.39
CA SER A 29 -5.95 -2.52 -6.19
C SER A 29 -4.59 -2.27 -6.90
N ALA A 30 -3.53 -3.04 -6.58
CA ALA A 30 -2.15 -2.71 -6.96
C ALA A 30 -1.64 -3.30 -8.31
N VAL A 31 -2.42 -4.14 -9.02
CA VAL A 31 -1.88 -5.06 -10.05
C VAL A 31 -2.13 -4.65 -11.52
N LYS A 32 -1.92 -3.39 -11.94
CA LYS A 32 -2.10 -3.03 -13.38
C LYS A 32 -1.03 -2.13 -14.03
N LYS A 33 -0.35 -2.74 -15.03
CA LYS A 33 0.32 -2.19 -16.26
C LYS A 33 1.63 -1.39 -16.07
N GLU A 34 2.68 -1.39 -16.91
CA GLU A 34 3.02 -1.95 -18.25
C GLU A 34 4.57 -1.97 -18.48
N LYS A 35 4.98 -2.44 -19.67
CA LYS A 35 6.26 -2.93 -20.24
C LYS A 35 7.45 -1.94 -20.44
N SER A 36 8.68 -2.49 -20.49
CA SER A 36 9.53 -2.54 -21.70
C SER A 36 10.83 -3.35 -21.48
N LEU A 37 11.08 -4.31 -22.38
CA LEU A 37 12.33 -5.09 -22.53
C LEU A 37 13.15 -4.31 -23.57
N THR A 38 13.89 -3.27 -23.14
CA THR A 38 14.51 -2.29 -24.04
C THR A 38 15.25 -2.98 -25.17
N ASN A 39 14.61 -2.94 -26.34
CA ASN A 39 15.08 -3.31 -27.65
C ASN A 39 15.35 -4.82 -27.80
N LEU A 40 14.30 -5.61 -28.11
CA LEU A 40 14.41 -6.95 -28.69
C LEU A 40 15.47 -6.96 -29.82
N LEU A 41 16.73 -7.22 -29.47
CA LEU A 41 17.89 -7.42 -30.34
C LEU A 41 17.92 -6.55 -31.63
N ARG A 42 17.70 -5.22 -31.54
CA ARG A 42 17.64 -4.32 -32.72
C ARG A 42 16.67 -4.78 -33.83
N GLY A 43 15.53 -5.39 -33.48
CA GLY A 43 14.55 -5.91 -34.44
C GLY A 43 14.76 -7.37 -34.86
N MET A 44 15.68 -8.09 -34.21
CA MET A 44 16.00 -9.50 -34.54
C MET A 44 15.25 -10.53 -33.70
N ALA A 45 14.31 -10.11 -32.85
CA ALA A 45 13.47 -11.01 -32.07
C ALA A 45 12.05 -10.45 -31.91
N VAL A 46 11.09 -11.33 -31.58
CA VAL A 46 9.71 -11.02 -31.21
C VAL A 46 9.36 -11.65 -29.86
N GLU A 47 8.44 -11.06 -29.09
CA GLU A 47 7.94 -11.67 -27.84
C GLU A 47 7.23 -12.99 -28.18
N ASP A 48 7.58 -14.06 -27.48
CA ASP A 48 6.95 -15.37 -27.65
C ASP A 48 6.90 -16.10 -26.30
N SER A 49 5.69 -16.21 -25.73
CA SER A 49 5.46 -16.87 -24.44
C SER A 49 5.60 -18.39 -24.51
N SER A 50 5.66 -18.99 -25.70
CA SER A 50 5.89 -20.42 -25.90
C SER A 50 7.39 -20.79 -25.99
N SER A 51 8.26 -19.79 -26.18
CA SER A 51 9.72 -19.97 -26.19
C SER A 51 10.28 -20.07 -24.77
N PRO A 52 11.27 -20.95 -24.50
CA PRO A 52 11.93 -21.05 -23.19
C PRO A 52 12.61 -19.74 -22.74
N TYR A 53 12.97 -18.87 -23.68
CA TYR A 53 13.61 -17.58 -23.42
C TYR A 53 12.62 -16.40 -23.41
N GLY A 54 11.31 -16.65 -23.58
CA GLY A 54 10.26 -15.62 -23.65
C GLY A 54 10.30 -14.76 -24.93
N ILE A 55 11.19 -15.07 -25.86
CA ILE A 55 11.37 -14.41 -27.15
C ILE A 55 11.68 -15.44 -28.23
N ARG A 56 11.30 -15.15 -29.48
CA ARG A 56 11.62 -15.92 -30.67
C ARG A 56 12.47 -15.07 -31.62
N LEU A 57 13.57 -15.63 -32.12
CA LEU A 57 14.44 -14.95 -33.09
C LEU A 57 13.74 -14.86 -34.46
N VAL A 58 14.00 -13.76 -35.17
CA VAL A 58 13.51 -13.57 -36.56
C VAL A 58 14.28 -14.46 -37.55
N ILE A 59 15.54 -14.78 -37.23
CA ILE A 59 16.37 -15.77 -37.94
C ILE A 59 16.65 -16.90 -36.96
N GLU A 60 16.01 -18.05 -37.16
CA GLU A 60 16.02 -19.17 -36.21
C GLU A 60 17.43 -19.79 -36.03
N ASP A 61 18.26 -19.75 -37.07
CA ASP A 61 19.58 -20.38 -37.13
C ASP A 61 20.74 -19.38 -37.06
N TYR A 62 20.54 -18.18 -36.51
CA TYR A 62 21.61 -17.18 -36.39
C TYR A 62 22.62 -17.59 -35.30
N PRO A 63 23.81 -18.12 -35.64
CA PRO A 63 24.62 -18.87 -34.68
C PRO A 63 25.08 -18.03 -33.50
N TYR A 64 25.40 -16.76 -33.75
CA TYR A 64 25.80 -15.81 -32.70
C TYR A 64 24.67 -15.50 -31.71
N ALA A 65 23.42 -15.42 -32.18
CA ALA A 65 22.29 -15.12 -31.29
C ALA A 65 21.82 -16.37 -30.52
N VAL A 66 21.85 -17.55 -31.13
CA VAL A 66 21.50 -18.80 -30.46
C VAL A 66 22.48 -19.08 -29.31
N ASP A 67 23.79 -19.12 -29.62
CA ASP A 67 24.84 -19.36 -28.61
C ASP A 67 24.91 -18.21 -27.59
N GLY A 68 24.75 -16.98 -28.09
CA GLY A 68 24.71 -15.78 -27.26
C GLY A 68 23.53 -15.77 -26.29
N LEU A 69 22.36 -16.26 -26.68
CA LEU A 69 21.20 -16.38 -25.79
C LEU A 69 21.44 -17.43 -24.70
N GLU A 70 22.00 -18.59 -25.05
CA GLU A 70 22.33 -19.61 -24.04
C GLU A 70 23.32 -19.08 -23.00
N ILE A 71 24.40 -18.44 -23.45
CA ILE A 71 25.42 -17.85 -22.56
C ILE A 71 24.84 -16.66 -21.78
N TRP A 72 24.06 -15.79 -22.43
CA TRP A 72 23.44 -14.63 -21.80
C TRP A 72 22.51 -15.07 -20.67
N PHE A 73 21.62 -16.05 -20.91
CA PHE A 73 20.72 -16.58 -19.89
C PHE A 73 21.45 -17.42 -18.83
N ALA A 74 22.54 -18.09 -19.17
CA ALA A 74 23.42 -18.76 -18.19
C ALA A 74 24.19 -17.78 -17.30
N ILE A 75 24.55 -16.59 -17.80
CA ILE A 75 25.18 -15.52 -17.01
C ILE A 75 24.13 -14.76 -16.18
N LEU A 76 22.92 -14.62 -16.71
CA LEU A 76 21.75 -14.05 -16.03
C LEU A 76 21.08 -15.02 -15.06
N ASP A 77 21.81 -15.99 -14.50
CA ASP A 77 21.40 -16.94 -13.46
C ASP A 77 21.08 -16.20 -12.13
N ASN A 78 20.17 -15.23 -12.21
CA ASN A 78 19.29 -14.71 -11.18
C ASN A 78 18.16 -15.72 -10.97
N ASP A 79 18.51 -17.00 -10.87
CA ASP A 79 17.54 -18.03 -10.54
C ASP A 79 17.13 -17.80 -9.10
N LEU A 80 16.11 -16.96 -8.89
CA LEU A 80 15.56 -16.61 -7.58
C LEU A 80 15.20 -17.87 -6.78
N LYS A 81 15.00 -19.00 -7.46
CA LYS A 81 14.77 -20.31 -6.86
C LYS A 81 15.96 -20.82 -6.05
N LYS A 82 17.18 -20.43 -6.43
CA LYS A 82 18.42 -20.77 -5.73
C LYS A 82 18.69 -19.85 -4.54
N ASP A 83 18.08 -18.67 -4.50
CA ASP A 83 18.16 -17.76 -3.36
C ASP A 83 17.29 -18.28 -2.20
N LEU A 84 17.91 -19.11 -1.37
CA LEU A 84 17.23 -19.78 -0.27
C LEU A 84 16.70 -18.79 0.78
N GLU A 85 17.39 -17.67 1.01
CA GLU A 85 16.94 -16.64 1.95
C GLU A 85 15.68 -15.97 1.43
N LEU A 86 15.66 -15.58 0.15
CA LEU A 86 14.47 -14.99 -0.47
C LEU A 86 13.29 -15.96 -0.49
N GLN A 87 13.51 -17.22 -0.86
CA GLN A 87 12.45 -18.24 -0.86
C GLN A 87 11.87 -18.44 0.54
N ASN A 88 12.73 -18.55 1.56
CA ASN A 88 12.28 -18.75 2.93
C ASN A 88 11.56 -17.51 3.48
N TRP A 89 12.05 -16.30 3.19
CA TRP A 89 11.39 -15.05 3.57
C TRP A 89 9.99 -14.95 2.98
N TRP A 90 9.84 -15.23 1.69
CA TRP A 90 8.53 -15.18 1.04
C TRP A 90 7.60 -16.26 1.58
N LYS A 91 8.10 -17.48 1.75
CA LYS A 91 7.35 -18.59 2.33
C LYS A 91 6.85 -18.26 3.73
N GLU A 92 7.70 -17.74 4.61
CA GLU A 92 7.30 -17.34 5.97
C GLU A 92 6.27 -16.20 5.93
N THR A 93 6.47 -15.21 5.06
CA THR A 93 5.53 -14.08 4.87
C THR A 93 4.13 -14.59 4.52
N VAL A 94 4.01 -15.56 3.61
CA VAL A 94 2.73 -16.10 3.13
C VAL A 94 2.14 -17.13 4.10
N GLU A 95 2.93 -18.13 4.51
CA GLU A 95 2.44 -19.29 5.26
C GLU A 95 2.28 -19.01 6.77
N VAL A 96 3.08 -18.08 7.31
CA VAL A 96 3.06 -17.73 8.73
C VAL A 96 2.48 -16.34 8.94
N GLY A 97 3.07 -15.32 8.30
CA GLY A 97 2.65 -13.92 8.46
C GLY A 97 1.19 -13.69 8.04
N HIS A 98 0.83 -14.24 6.87
CA HIS A 98 -0.53 -14.22 6.31
C HIS A 98 -1.12 -15.63 6.18
N GLY A 99 -0.83 -16.52 7.14
CA GLY A 99 -1.16 -17.95 7.06
C GLY A 99 -2.65 -18.28 6.96
N ASP A 100 -3.53 -17.35 7.34
CA ASP A 100 -4.99 -17.47 7.15
C ASP A 100 -5.43 -17.28 5.69
N LEU A 101 -4.55 -16.69 4.87
CA LEU A 101 -4.75 -16.42 3.45
C LEU A 101 -3.77 -17.19 2.55
N LYS A 102 -2.89 -18.04 3.08
CA LYS A 102 -1.86 -18.75 2.29
C LYS A 102 -2.39 -19.53 1.08
N ASP A 103 -3.62 -20.02 1.16
CA ASP A 103 -4.25 -20.85 0.11
C ASP A 103 -4.93 -20.00 -0.99
N LYS A 104 -4.76 -18.66 -0.96
CA LYS A 104 -5.35 -17.77 -1.97
C LYS A 104 -4.54 -17.75 -3.27
N PRO A 105 -5.20 -17.69 -4.45
CA PRO A 105 -4.54 -17.85 -5.74
C PRO A 105 -3.73 -16.62 -6.20
N TRP A 106 -3.84 -15.48 -5.50
CA TRP A 106 -3.18 -14.23 -5.87
C TRP A 106 -1.75 -14.10 -5.31
N TRP A 107 -1.29 -15.04 -4.48
CA TRP A 107 0.09 -15.05 -4.03
C TRP A 107 1.05 -15.32 -5.18
N THR A 108 2.06 -14.46 -5.34
CA THR A 108 3.15 -14.70 -6.28
C THR A 108 3.97 -15.90 -5.82
N LYS A 109 4.60 -16.61 -6.75
CA LYS A 109 5.40 -17.80 -6.41
C LYS A 109 6.84 -17.47 -6.02
N MET A 110 7.26 -16.22 -6.21
CA MET A 110 8.63 -15.73 -5.97
C MET A 110 9.69 -16.51 -6.75
N GLN A 111 9.40 -16.86 -7.99
CA GLN A 111 10.27 -17.67 -8.85
C GLN A 111 10.99 -16.85 -9.92
N ILE A 112 10.46 -15.67 -10.27
CA ILE A 112 11.00 -14.81 -11.33
C ILE A 112 11.16 -13.37 -10.86
N VAL A 113 12.13 -12.64 -11.44
CA VAL A 113 12.46 -11.24 -11.08
C VAL A 113 11.24 -10.33 -11.13
N LYS A 114 10.33 -10.54 -12.09
CA LYS A 114 9.08 -9.75 -12.18
C LYS A 114 8.23 -9.87 -10.91
N GLU A 115 8.10 -11.07 -10.36
CA GLU A 115 7.34 -11.31 -9.13
C GLU A 115 8.01 -10.64 -7.93
N LEU A 116 9.35 -10.72 -7.83
CA LEU A 116 10.11 -10.03 -6.79
C LEU A 116 9.91 -8.50 -6.85
N VAL A 117 10.04 -7.92 -8.05
CA VAL A 117 9.84 -6.48 -8.26
C VAL A 117 8.43 -6.06 -7.86
N GLU A 118 7.41 -6.81 -8.27
CA GLU A 118 6.01 -6.53 -7.93
C GLU A 118 5.76 -6.58 -6.42
N SER A 119 6.25 -7.64 -5.76
CA SER A 119 6.13 -7.81 -4.30
C SER A 119 6.88 -6.72 -3.53
N CYS A 120 8.13 -6.43 -3.87
CA CYS A 120 8.91 -5.37 -3.21
C CYS A 120 8.29 -3.98 -3.43
N THR A 121 7.84 -3.68 -4.65
CA THR A 121 7.18 -2.40 -4.96
C THR A 121 5.89 -2.25 -4.17
N THR A 122 5.08 -3.31 -4.07
CA THR A 122 3.85 -3.31 -3.28
C THR A 122 4.13 -3.06 -1.79
N ILE A 123 5.17 -3.68 -1.24
CA ILE A 123 5.58 -3.48 0.15
C ILE A 123 6.03 -2.02 0.37
N ILE A 124 6.90 -1.49 -0.51
CA ILE A 124 7.38 -0.12 -0.42
C ILE A 124 6.22 0.88 -0.53
N TRP A 125 5.33 0.71 -1.50
CA TRP A 125 4.13 1.54 -1.68
C TRP A 125 3.23 1.53 -0.43
N THR A 126 2.96 0.33 0.09
CA THR A 126 2.09 0.13 1.26
C THR A 126 2.66 0.82 2.50
N ALA A 127 3.97 0.66 2.72
CA ALA A 127 4.67 1.22 3.89
C ALA A 127 4.90 2.73 3.80
N SER A 128 4.90 3.31 2.59
CA SER A 128 5.18 4.73 2.36
C SER A 128 3.93 5.49 1.95
N ALA A 129 3.70 5.66 0.64
CA ALA A 129 2.69 6.55 0.09
C ALA A 129 1.26 6.16 0.51
N LEU A 130 0.90 4.87 0.52
CA LEU A 130 -0.43 4.45 0.98
C LEU A 130 -0.64 4.81 2.45
N HIS A 131 0.31 4.47 3.31
CA HIS A 131 0.25 4.80 4.74
C HIS A 131 0.14 6.32 4.92
N ALA A 132 0.99 7.10 4.26
CA ALA A 132 0.99 8.56 4.34
C ALA A 132 -0.37 9.16 3.94
N ALA A 133 -0.91 8.73 2.80
CA ALA A 133 -2.18 9.23 2.24
C ALA A 133 -3.38 9.03 3.18
N ILE A 134 -3.41 7.91 3.93
CA ILE A 134 -4.52 7.62 4.86
C ILE A 134 -4.23 8.05 6.30
N ASN A 135 -2.99 8.37 6.65
CA ASN A 135 -2.56 8.65 8.01
C ASN A 135 -2.48 10.15 8.31
N PHE A 136 -1.69 10.91 7.56
CA PHE A 136 -1.37 12.31 7.92
C PHE A 136 -2.55 13.27 7.72
N GLY A 137 -3.56 12.87 6.96
CA GLY A 137 -4.83 13.59 6.83
C GLY A 137 -5.81 13.38 7.99
N GLN A 138 -5.53 12.51 8.97
CA GLN A 138 -6.51 12.18 10.02
C GLN A 138 -6.90 13.40 10.86
N TYR A 139 -5.94 14.18 11.37
CA TYR A 139 -6.23 15.40 12.11
C TYR A 139 -6.63 16.58 11.21
N PRO A 140 -5.96 16.88 10.08
CA PRO A 140 -6.40 17.94 9.18
C PRO A 140 -7.89 17.84 8.77
N TYR A 141 -8.38 16.64 8.48
CA TYR A 141 -9.79 16.42 8.12
C TYR A 141 -10.71 16.09 9.31
N GLY A 142 -10.19 15.38 10.32
CA GLY A 142 -10.97 14.84 11.45
C GLY A 142 -10.84 15.63 12.75
N GLY A 143 -9.97 16.65 12.78
CA GLY A 143 -9.74 17.55 13.91
C GLY A 143 -10.95 18.43 14.25
N LEU A 144 -11.88 18.55 13.31
CA LEU A 144 -13.21 19.05 13.53
C LEU A 144 -14.20 17.87 13.59
N ILE A 145 -15.32 18.02 14.32
CA ILE A 145 -16.36 16.98 14.52
C ILE A 145 -17.10 16.54 13.24
N HIS A 146 -16.56 16.87 12.07
CA HIS A 146 -17.05 16.53 10.74
C HIS A 146 -16.87 15.03 10.41
N ARG A 147 -15.97 14.32 11.10
CA ARG A 147 -15.78 12.86 10.95
C ARG A 147 -16.17 12.10 12.23
N PRO A 148 -17.48 11.95 12.54
CA PRO A 148 -17.91 11.29 13.76
C PRO A 148 -17.52 9.80 13.78
N THR A 149 -16.84 9.37 14.84
CA THR A 149 -16.34 8.00 15.02
C THR A 149 -17.41 7.02 15.48
N LEU A 150 -18.53 7.53 16.02
CA LEU A 150 -19.64 6.76 16.57
C LEU A 150 -21.00 7.42 16.27
N SER A 151 -22.01 6.59 16.03
CA SER A 151 -23.43 6.95 16.08
C SER A 151 -24.10 6.22 17.26
N ARG A 152 -24.84 6.96 18.09
CA ARG A 152 -25.39 6.49 19.37
C ARG A 152 -26.86 6.13 19.33
N ARG A 153 -27.61 6.64 18.34
CA ARG A 153 -29.04 6.38 18.16
C ARG A 153 -29.39 6.34 16.68
N LEU A 154 -30.52 5.71 16.37
CA LEU A 154 -31.11 5.73 15.04
C LEU A 154 -31.82 7.08 14.80
N LEU A 155 -32.30 7.29 13.58
CA LEU A 155 -33.18 8.40 13.27
C LEU A 155 -34.46 8.29 14.12
N PRO A 156 -34.95 9.40 14.70
CA PRO A 156 -36.20 9.39 15.45
C PRO A 156 -37.40 9.26 14.50
N GLU A 157 -38.44 8.55 14.90
CA GLU A 157 -39.70 8.43 14.15
C GLU A 157 -40.57 9.68 14.33
N GLN A 158 -41.34 10.04 13.31
CA GLN A 158 -42.25 11.18 13.33
C GLN A 158 -43.30 11.02 14.45
N GLY A 159 -43.62 12.12 15.14
CA GLY A 159 -44.52 12.11 16.30
C GLY A 159 -43.88 11.70 17.63
N THR A 160 -42.60 11.31 17.65
CA THR A 160 -41.86 11.07 18.90
C THR A 160 -41.33 12.36 19.52
N ALA A 161 -41.15 12.38 20.85
CA ALA A 161 -40.53 13.50 21.54
C ALA A 161 -39.10 13.80 21.02
N GLU A 162 -38.37 12.78 20.59
CA GLU A 162 -37.03 12.90 20.02
C GLU A 162 -37.04 13.56 18.63
N TYR A 163 -38.08 13.31 17.84
CA TYR A 163 -38.31 13.97 16.55
C TYR A 163 -38.63 15.45 16.75
N GLU A 164 -39.55 15.77 17.66
CA GLU A 164 -39.86 17.16 18.03
C GLU A 164 -38.62 17.92 18.53
N LYS A 165 -37.79 17.29 19.37
CA LYS A 165 -36.51 17.86 19.82
C LYS A 165 -35.52 18.09 18.66
N MET A 166 -35.57 17.28 17.61
CA MET A 166 -34.73 17.43 16.42
C MET A 166 -35.21 18.59 15.55
N VAL A 167 -36.52 18.68 15.29
CA VAL A 167 -37.12 19.80 14.55
C VAL A 167 -36.81 21.14 15.24
N LYS A 168 -36.95 21.18 16.57
CA LYS A 168 -36.65 22.39 17.36
C LYS A 168 -35.16 22.73 17.43
N SER A 169 -34.26 21.74 17.34
CA SER A 169 -32.81 21.97 17.45
C SER A 169 -32.00 20.87 16.75
N HIS A 170 -31.77 21.07 15.46
CA HIS A 170 -31.02 20.12 14.63
C HIS A 170 -29.58 19.92 15.12
N GLN A 171 -28.88 20.98 15.52
CA GLN A 171 -27.51 20.90 16.06
C GLN A 171 -27.43 20.03 17.32
N LYS A 172 -28.33 20.25 18.29
CA LYS A 172 -28.37 19.47 19.53
C LYS A 172 -28.75 18.02 19.25
N ALA A 173 -29.63 17.78 18.27
CA ALA A 173 -29.96 16.43 17.83
C ALA A 173 -28.79 15.72 17.13
N TYR A 174 -27.99 16.44 16.34
CA TYR A 174 -26.77 15.94 15.72
C TYR A 174 -25.73 15.56 16.79
N LEU A 175 -25.41 16.48 17.71
CA LEU A 175 -24.45 16.25 18.81
C LEU A 175 -24.86 15.11 19.75
N ARG A 176 -26.17 14.90 19.96
CA ARG A 176 -26.69 13.73 20.71
C ARG A 176 -26.54 12.41 19.96
N THR A 177 -26.44 12.46 18.64
CA THR A 177 -26.32 11.27 17.78
C THR A 177 -24.87 10.88 17.59
N ILE A 178 -23.97 11.84 17.37
CA ILE A 178 -22.55 11.56 17.13
C ILE A 178 -21.77 11.24 18.42
N THR A 179 -20.46 11.02 18.29
CA THR A 179 -19.50 10.73 19.38
C THR A 179 -19.69 11.66 20.58
N PRO A 180 -19.81 11.14 21.82
CA PRO A 180 -19.90 11.99 23.00
C PRO A 180 -18.61 12.77 23.26
N LYS A 181 -18.74 13.89 23.98
CA LYS A 181 -17.67 14.86 24.22
C LYS A 181 -16.36 14.24 24.74
N LEU A 182 -16.42 13.35 25.72
CA LEU A 182 -15.21 12.76 26.32
C LEU A 182 -14.47 11.86 25.31
N GLU A 183 -15.21 11.00 24.62
CA GLU A 183 -14.65 10.15 23.57
C GLU A 183 -14.13 10.99 22.40
N THR A 184 -14.81 12.08 22.02
CA THR A 184 -14.31 13.01 21.00
C THR A 184 -12.96 13.60 21.40
N LEU A 185 -12.78 14.03 22.65
CA LEU A 185 -11.49 14.56 23.10
C LEU A 185 -10.37 13.52 23.00
N ILE A 186 -10.65 12.26 23.35
CA ILE A 186 -9.67 11.16 23.22
C ILE A 186 -9.35 10.88 21.75
N ASP A 187 -10.36 10.86 20.89
CA ASP A 187 -10.18 10.62 19.46
C ASP A 187 -9.36 11.74 18.84
N LEU A 188 -9.66 13.00 19.17
CA LEU A 188 -8.95 14.19 18.67
C LEU A 188 -7.47 14.19 19.09
N THR A 189 -7.17 13.97 20.38
CA THR A 189 -5.77 13.92 20.84
C THR A 189 -5.01 12.75 20.21
N THR A 190 -5.68 11.60 20.02
CA THR A 190 -5.06 10.44 19.37
C THR A 190 -4.71 10.75 17.91
N ILE A 191 -5.66 11.24 17.12
CA ILE A 191 -5.39 11.52 15.70
C ILE A 191 -4.45 12.71 15.51
N GLU A 192 -4.39 13.65 16.47
CA GLU A 192 -3.38 14.72 16.48
C GLU A 192 -1.97 14.17 16.55
N ILE A 193 -1.74 13.23 17.49
CA ILE A 193 -0.44 12.57 17.64
C ILE A 193 -0.10 11.76 16.38
N LEU A 194 -1.06 10.98 15.86
CA LEU A 194 -0.83 10.12 14.70
C LEU A 194 -0.63 10.88 13.38
N SER A 195 -1.04 12.15 13.30
CA SER A 195 -0.90 12.96 12.09
C SER A 195 0.36 13.84 12.07
N LYS A 196 1.19 13.77 13.12
CA LYS A 196 2.43 14.54 13.20
C LYS A 196 3.59 13.76 12.61
N HIS A 197 4.46 14.49 11.94
CA HIS A 197 5.79 14.02 11.55
C HIS A 197 6.76 14.22 12.71
N ALA A 198 7.62 13.24 12.94
CA ALA A 198 8.72 13.36 13.88
C ALA A 198 9.87 14.17 13.25
N SER A 199 10.67 14.84 14.07
CA SER A 199 11.80 15.63 13.57
C SER A 199 12.93 14.79 12.97
N ASP A 200 12.97 13.50 13.33
CA ASP A 200 13.93 12.49 12.87
C ASP A 200 13.29 11.48 11.89
N ASP A 201 12.13 11.79 11.32
CA ASP A 201 11.53 10.99 10.25
C ASP A 201 12.48 10.88 9.05
N VAL A 202 12.51 9.69 8.43
CA VAL A 202 13.22 9.44 7.18
C VAL A 202 12.19 9.30 6.08
N TYR A 203 12.18 10.25 5.14
CA TYR A 203 11.15 10.32 4.11
C TYR A 203 11.41 9.37 2.93
N LEU A 204 10.41 9.18 2.08
CA LEU A 204 10.57 8.36 0.88
C LEU A 204 11.64 8.97 -0.02
N GLY A 205 12.63 8.16 -0.42
CA GLY A 205 13.81 8.64 -1.14
C GLY A 205 14.97 9.00 -0.22
N GLU A 206 14.83 8.96 1.09
CA GLU A 206 15.92 9.19 2.04
C GLU A 206 16.44 7.90 2.67
N ARG A 207 17.65 7.97 3.22
CA ARG A 207 18.31 6.90 3.98
C ARG A 207 19.03 7.54 5.15
N ASN A 208 18.92 6.93 6.34
CA ASN A 208 19.59 7.37 7.55
C ASN A 208 21.13 7.21 7.51
N ASN A 209 21.64 6.34 6.65
CA ASN A 209 23.07 6.13 6.44
C ASN A 209 23.40 6.23 4.95
N PRO A 210 24.27 7.16 4.51
CA PRO A 210 24.66 7.30 3.10
C PRO A 210 25.48 6.10 2.58
N HIS A 211 26.10 5.31 3.47
CA HIS A 211 26.91 4.13 3.15
C HIS A 211 26.17 2.81 3.44
N TRP A 212 24.85 2.79 3.24
CA TRP A 212 24.03 1.57 3.40
C TRP A 212 24.41 0.45 2.42
N THR A 213 25.15 0.78 1.36
CA THR A 213 25.79 -0.18 0.45
C THR A 213 27.05 0.46 -0.15
N PHE A 214 27.98 -0.38 -0.58
CA PHE A 214 29.15 0.03 -1.37
C PHE A 214 28.95 -0.18 -2.89
N ASP A 215 27.83 -0.77 -3.33
CA ASP A 215 27.54 -0.93 -4.77
C ASP A 215 27.14 0.42 -5.39
N SER A 216 28.03 0.96 -6.22
CA SER A 216 27.83 2.24 -6.91
C SER A 216 26.61 2.25 -7.83
N ARG A 217 26.22 1.11 -8.42
CA ARG A 217 25.04 1.02 -9.29
C ARG A 217 23.76 1.19 -8.48
N ALA A 218 23.70 0.59 -7.30
CA ALA A 218 22.57 0.73 -6.38
C ALA A 218 22.45 2.17 -5.88
N LEU A 219 23.57 2.81 -5.53
CA LEU A 219 23.59 4.22 -5.12
C LEU A 219 23.13 5.15 -6.23
N GLN A 220 23.57 4.93 -7.47
CA GLN A 220 23.12 5.71 -8.63
C GLN A 220 21.64 5.51 -8.95
N ALA A 221 21.13 4.27 -8.85
CA ALA A 221 19.71 3.99 -9.02
C ALA A 221 18.85 4.70 -7.96
N PHE A 222 19.31 4.69 -6.71
CA PHE A 222 18.66 5.42 -5.62
C PHE A 222 18.69 6.93 -5.83
N GLN A 223 19.79 7.48 -6.38
CA GLN A 223 19.84 8.90 -6.74
C GLN A 223 18.83 9.26 -7.83
N ARG A 224 18.69 8.43 -8.87
CA ARG A 224 17.66 8.66 -9.92
C ARG A 224 16.26 8.63 -9.34
N PHE A 225 15.99 7.71 -8.41
CA PHE A 225 14.71 7.65 -7.72
C PHE A 225 14.43 8.93 -6.91
N ARG A 226 15.42 9.43 -6.15
CA ARG A 226 15.32 10.72 -5.44
C ARG A 226 14.99 11.88 -6.36
N ASN A 227 15.77 12.04 -7.43
CA ASN A 227 15.54 13.12 -8.39
C ASN A 227 14.13 13.03 -8.97
N LYS A 228 13.64 11.81 -9.24
CA LYS A 228 12.30 11.61 -9.76
C LYS A 228 11.20 12.01 -8.76
N LEU A 229 11.40 11.79 -7.46
CA LEU A 229 10.47 12.23 -6.43
C LEU A 229 10.43 13.76 -6.34
N SER A 230 11.58 14.44 -6.41
CA SER A 230 11.64 15.91 -6.44
C SER A 230 10.91 16.49 -7.65
N GLU A 231 11.07 15.90 -8.85
CA GLU A 231 10.30 16.29 -10.04
C GLU A 231 8.78 16.13 -9.85
N ILE A 232 8.34 15.10 -9.10
CA ILE A 232 6.92 14.88 -8.81
C ILE A 232 6.42 15.93 -7.82
N GLU A 233 7.19 16.22 -6.77
CA GLU A 233 6.87 17.24 -5.77
C GLU A 233 6.72 18.63 -6.40
N GLU A 234 7.63 19.01 -7.28
CA GLU A 234 7.57 20.28 -8.02
C GLU A 234 6.26 20.38 -8.82
N LYS A 235 5.91 19.34 -9.58
CA LYS A 235 4.66 19.29 -10.35
C LYS A 235 3.41 19.41 -9.48
N LEU A 236 3.36 18.66 -8.37
CA LEU A 236 2.22 18.72 -7.45
C LEU A 236 2.08 20.10 -6.80
N THR A 237 3.20 20.74 -6.49
CA THR A 237 3.22 22.09 -5.92
C THR A 237 2.71 23.12 -6.92
N GLU A 238 3.10 23.01 -8.20
CA GLU A 238 2.58 23.85 -9.27
C GLU A 238 1.08 23.68 -9.46
N GLU A 239 0.58 22.43 -9.54
CA GLU A 239 -0.84 22.12 -9.68
C GLU A 239 -1.68 22.71 -8.54
N GLN A 240 -1.21 22.62 -7.29
CA GLN A 240 -1.90 23.15 -6.12
C GLN A 240 -1.97 24.68 -6.08
N ARG A 241 -0.98 25.38 -6.65
CA ARG A 241 -1.00 26.86 -6.71
C ARG A 241 -2.14 27.37 -7.59
N TRP A 242 -2.45 26.70 -8.69
CA TRP A 242 -3.54 27.07 -9.59
C TRP A 242 -4.94 26.91 -8.97
N GLU A 243 -5.11 26.06 -7.96
CA GLU A 243 -6.39 25.93 -7.24
C GLU A 243 -6.64 27.06 -6.23
N THR A 244 -5.61 27.87 -5.93
CA THR A 244 -5.66 28.93 -4.90
C THR A 244 -5.68 30.36 -5.44
N GLU A 245 -5.56 30.53 -6.77
CA GLU A 245 -5.73 31.81 -7.49
C GLU A 245 -7.14 31.92 -8.09
#